data_AF-A0A961RKE9-F1
#
_entry.id   AF-A0A961RKE9-F1
#
_cell.length_a   1.000
_cell.length_b   1.000
_cell.length_c   1.000
_cell.angle_alpha   90.00
_cell.angle_beta   90.00
_cell.angle_gamma   90.00
#
_symmetry.space_group_name_H-M   'P 1'
#
loop_
_entity.id
_entity.type
_entity.pdbx_description
1 polymer ?
#
loop_
_entity_poly.entity_id
_entity_poly.type
_entity_poly.pdbx_seq_one_letter_code
_entity_poly.pdbx_strand_id
1 'polypeptide(L)'
;MVERAGRGLAAIAPASPPQDATPPPGTQGPRLIAWYLPQYHPTPDNDRFWGEGFTDWHNVAKAVPQFAGHQQPRRPATLGYYDLRLEETMVRQVEMARAHGLTAFAFHYYAFGHRRALEKPLDLFLANASGRLDMNFVLSWANENWTRRWDGRETAVLIRQTNDPEALEAVFAGMRRYLADPRYLRVDGRPLLIVYRPAQV
;
A
#
# COMPACT_ATOMS: atom_id res chain seq x y z
N MET A 1 47.08 -38.49 -13.95
CA MET A 1 47.37 -37.12 -14.44
C MET A 1 46.01 -36.49 -14.72
N VAL A 2 45.42 -35.59 -13.94
CA VAL A 2 45.82 -34.68 -12.87
C VAL A 2 44.53 -34.37 -12.07
N GLU A 3 44.60 -34.47 -10.74
CA GLU A 3 43.98 -33.62 -9.70
C GLU A 3 42.50 -33.18 -9.78
N ARG A 4 41.77 -32.91 -8.70
CA ARG A 4 41.93 -33.01 -7.25
C ARG A 4 40.53 -32.89 -6.67
N ALA A 5 40.26 -33.65 -5.61
CA ALA A 5 39.17 -33.35 -4.70
C ALA A 5 39.37 -31.96 -4.08
N GLY A 6 38.32 -31.14 -4.11
CA GLY A 6 38.27 -29.83 -3.47
C GLY A 6 36.89 -29.60 -2.88
N ARG A 7 36.65 -30.16 -1.69
CA ARG A 7 35.54 -29.75 -0.82
C ARG A 7 35.75 -28.29 -0.43
N GLY A 8 35.00 -27.38 -1.05
CA GLY A 8 34.84 -26.02 -0.56
C GLY A 8 33.68 -25.98 0.43
N LEU A 9 33.96 -25.99 1.74
CA LEU A 9 33.02 -25.47 2.73
C LEU A 9 32.88 -23.97 2.46
N ALA A 10 31.75 -23.54 1.91
CA ALA A 10 31.32 -22.16 2.03
C ALA A 10 30.64 -22.01 3.40
N ALA A 11 31.26 -21.25 4.29
CA ALA A 11 30.73 -20.92 5.60
C ALA A 11 29.35 -20.25 5.45
N ILE A 12 28.31 -20.89 6.00
CA ILE A 12 27.01 -20.26 6.19
C ILE A 12 27.20 -19.26 7.33
N ALA A 13 27.24 -17.97 7.00
CA ALA A 13 27.20 -16.91 8.00
C ALA A 13 25.94 -17.10 8.87
N PRO A 14 26.01 -16.89 10.19
CA PRO A 14 24.83 -17.02 11.04
C PRO A 14 23.78 -16.02 10.58
N ALA A 15 22.59 -16.53 10.26
CA ALA A 15 21.42 -15.71 9.99
C ALA A 15 21.25 -14.70 11.13
N SER A 16 21.19 -13.41 10.79
CA SER A 16 20.83 -12.39 11.76
C SER A 16 19.45 -12.73 12.34
N PRO A 17 19.26 -12.61 13.66
CA PRO A 17 17.99 -12.93 14.28
C PRO A 17 16.87 -12.04 13.71
N PRO A 18 15.62 -12.55 13.65
CA PRO A 18 14.48 -11.73 13.27
C PRO A 18 14.37 -10.55 14.24
N GLN A 19 14.44 -9.33 13.71
CA GLN A 19 14.23 -8.11 14.49
C GLN A 19 12.73 -7.95 14.72
N ASP A 20 12.22 -8.64 15.73
CA ASP A 20 10.94 -8.29 16.33
C ASP A 20 11.13 -7.18 17.35
N ALA A 21 10.06 -6.38 17.49
CA ALA A 21 9.72 -5.53 18.61
C ALA A 21 10.37 -4.13 18.66
N THR A 22 9.55 -3.17 18.25
CA THR A 22 9.40 -1.79 18.77
C THR A 22 10.68 -0.95 18.88
N PRO A 23 10.80 0.17 18.14
CA PRO A 23 11.92 1.08 18.36
C PRO A 23 11.96 1.49 19.85
N PRO A 24 13.14 1.55 20.48
CA PRO A 24 13.27 1.88 21.89
C PRO A 24 12.55 3.20 22.18
N PRO A 25 11.95 3.37 23.39
CA PRO A 25 11.38 4.65 23.78
C PRO A 25 12.51 5.69 23.74
N GLY A 26 12.50 6.58 22.74
CA GLY A 26 13.58 7.54 22.53
C GLY A 26 14.10 7.73 21.10
N THR A 27 13.48 7.18 20.04
CA THR A 27 13.75 7.70 18.67
C THR A 27 13.30 9.16 18.60
N GLN A 28 14.24 10.06 18.89
CA GLN A 28 14.06 11.50 18.84
C GLN A 28 13.99 11.95 17.38
N GLY A 29 12.80 11.88 16.79
CA GLY A 29 12.53 12.36 15.44
C GLY A 29 11.11 12.03 14.97
N PRO A 30 10.54 12.83 14.05
CA PRO A 30 9.23 12.54 13.49
C PRO A 30 9.25 11.21 12.73
N ARG A 31 8.22 10.38 12.93
CA ARG A 31 7.97 9.20 12.08
C ARG A 31 7.36 9.64 10.76
N LEU A 32 8.07 9.43 9.66
CA LEU A 32 7.59 9.77 8.33
C LEU A 32 6.78 8.62 7.74
N ILE A 33 5.53 8.88 7.37
CA ILE A 33 4.59 7.91 6.79
C ILE A 33 4.19 8.41 5.40
N ALA A 34 4.33 7.57 4.38
CA ALA A 34 3.92 7.91 3.02
C ALA A 34 2.57 7.27 2.68
N TRP A 35 1.65 8.07 2.11
CA TRP A 35 0.40 7.55 1.56
C TRP A 35 0.67 6.59 0.42
N TYR A 36 -0.04 5.46 0.43
CA TYR A 36 0.15 4.38 -0.53
C TYR A 36 -1.17 4.03 -1.22
N LEU A 37 -1.30 4.47 -2.47
CA LEU A 37 -2.48 4.25 -3.31
C LEU A 37 -2.37 2.89 -4.02
N PRO A 38 -3.29 1.94 -3.79
CA PRO A 38 -3.23 0.62 -4.40
C PRO A 38 -3.67 0.61 -5.87
N GLN A 39 -4.21 1.69 -6.44
CA GLN A 39 -4.88 1.70 -7.75
C GLN A 39 -3.95 1.57 -8.99
N TYR A 40 -2.67 1.28 -8.79
CA TYR A 40 -1.70 0.98 -9.85
C TYR A 40 -1.67 -0.52 -10.22
N HIS A 41 -2.86 -1.11 -10.34
CA HIS A 41 -3.08 -2.43 -10.92
C HIS A 41 -4.51 -2.51 -11.49
N PRO A 42 -4.73 -3.28 -12.57
CA PRO A 42 -6.06 -3.46 -13.13
C PRO A 42 -6.94 -4.30 -12.20
N THR A 43 -8.23 -3.97 -12.15
CA THR A 43 -9.25 -4.74 -11.43
C THR A 43 -10.52 -4.83 -12.27
N PRO A 44 -11.36 -5.87 -12.10
CA PRO A 44 -12.62 -5.98 -12.83
C PRO A 44 -13.54 -4.76 -12.63
N ASP A 45 -13.54 -4.19 -11.43
CA ASP A 45 -14.31 -2.98 -11.11
C ASP A 45 -13.80 -1.77 -11.89
N ASN A 46 -12.48 -1.54 -11.89
CA ASN A 46 -11.88 -0.46 -12.65
C ASN A 46 -12.10 -0.62 -14.16
N ASP A 47 -11.96 -1.85 -14.67
CA ASP A 47 -12.19 -2.14 -16.08
C ASP A 47 -13.65 -1.81 -16.48
N ARG A 48 -14.60 -2.17 -15.63
CA ARG A 48 -16.02 -1.83 -15.81
C ARG A 48 -16.28 -0.33 -15.75
N PHE A 49 -15.61 0.39 -14.84
CA PHE A 49 -15.91 1.80 -14.59
C PHE A 49 -15.19 2.75 -15.55
N TRP A 50 -13.99 2.39 -16.01
CA TRP A 50 -13.02 3.29 -16.65
C TRP A 50 -12.46 2.76 -17.98
N GLY A 51 -12.74 1.51 -18.33
CA GLY A 51 -12.24 0.84 -19.53
C GLY A 51 -11.15 -0.19 -19.20
N GLU A 52 -10.99 -1.16 -20.10
CA GLU A 52 -10.09 -2.30 -19.94
C GLU A 52 -8.65 -1.89 -19.63
N GLY A 53 -8.06 -2.53 -18.62
CA GLY A 53 -6.68 -2.33 -18.21
C GLY A 53 -6.46 -1.08 -17.38
N PHE A 54 -7.52 -0.41 -16.91
CA PHE A 54 -7.39 0.86 -16.22
C PHE A 54 -6.55 0.75 -14.94
N THR A 55 -5.66 1.71 -14.80
CA THR A 55 -4.87 2.00 -13.60
C THR A 55 -4.72 3.50 -13.50
N ASP A 56 -4.35 4.02 -12.33
CA ASP A 56 -4.17 5.47 -12.15
C ASP A 56 -3.04 6.05 -13.03
N TRP A 57 -2.19 5.20 -13.61
CA TRP A 57 -1.27 5.60 -14.67
C TRP A 57 -1.94 6.16 -15.92
N HIS A 58 -3.16 5.74 -16.24
CA HIS A 58 -3.92 6.30 -17.35
C HIS A 58 -4.22 7.78 -17.10
N ASN A 59 -4.52 8.15 -15.86
CA ASN A 59 -4.75 9.54 -15.47
C ASN A 59 -3.47 10.36 -15.53
N VAL A 60 -2.37 9.81 -14.99
CA VAL A 60 -1.04 10.44 -15.08
C VAL A 60 -0.64 10.65 -16.54
N ALA A 61 -0.82 9.67 -17.42
CA ALA A 61 -0.42 9.76 -18.82
C ALA A 61 -1.27 10.75 -19.64
N LYS A 62 -2.57 10.88 -19.33
CA LYS A 62 -3.50 11.79 -20.01
C LYS A 62 -3.41 13.23 -19.53
N ALA A 63 -2.79 13.49 -18.38
CA ALA A 63 -2.72 14.83 -17.80
C ALA A 63 -1.97 15.80 -18.74
N VAL A 64 -2.51 17.00 -18.90
CA VAL A 64 -1.92 18.10 -19.68
C VAL A 64 -1.84 19.38 -18.83
N PRO A 65 -0.87 20.28 -19.10
CA PRO A 65 -0.79 21.56 -18.42
C PRO A 65 -2.11 22.34 -18.51
N GLN A 66 -2.62 22.80 -17.37
CA GLN A 66 -3.86 23.58 -17.28
C GLN A 66 -3.62 25.10 -17.17
N PHE A 67 -2.37 25.53 -16.96
CA PHE A 67 -1.96 26.93 -16.87
C PHE A 67 -0.45 27.05 -17.18
N ALA A 68 0.01 28.26 -17.46
CA ALA A 68 1.41 28.52 -17.79
C ALA A 68 2.36 28.08 -16.65
N GLY A 69 3.39 27.31 -17.00
CA GLY A 69 4.33 26.74 -16.03
C GLY A 69 3.87 25.46 -15.33
N HIS A 70 2.63 24.99 -15.56
CA HIS A 70 2.13 23.75 -14.96
C HIS A 70 2.90 22.53 -15.49
N GLN A 71 3.68 21.90 -14.61
CA GLN A 71 4.48 20.71 -14.91
C GLN A 71 3.64 19.43 -14.90
N GLN A 72 2.80 19.24 -15.93
CA GLN A 72 2.07 18.00 -16.18
C GLN A 72 2.30 17.51 -17.61
N PRO A 73 2.31 16.18 -17.85
CA PRO A 73 2.17 15.12 -16.85
C PRO A 73 3.46 14.90 -16.03
N ARG A 74 3.33 14.65 -14.73
CA ARG A 74 4.45 14.15 -13.90
C ARG A 74 4.65 12.66 -14.13
N ARG A 75 5.42 12.31 -15.16
CA ARG A 75 5.70 10.92 -15.52
C ARG A 75 6.57 10.24 -14.47
N PRO A 76 6.37 8.93 -14.23
CA PRO A 76 7.19 8.20 -13.27
C PRO A 76 8.66 8.17 -13.70
N ALA A 77 9.55 8.26 -12.72
CA ALA A 77 10.99 8.16 -12.90
C ALA A 77 11.45 6.67 -12.84
N THR A 78 12.34 6.34 -11.91
CA THR A 78 13.07 5.07 -11.81
C THR A 78 12.21 3.79 -11.73
N LEU A 79 10.98 3.90 -11.22
CA LEU A 79 10.06 2.77 -11.11
C LEU A 79 9.22 2.56 -12.38
N GLY A 80 9.19 3.54 -13.28
CA GLY A 80 8.35 3.51 -14.48
C GLY A 80 6.86 3.36 -14.18
N TYR A 81 6.10 2.96 -15.20
CA TYR A 81 4.68 2.62 -15.10
C TYR A 81 4.51 1.23 -14.47
N TYR A 82 4.79 1.14 -13.18
CA TYR A 82 4.82 -0.13 -12.45
C TYR A 82 3.44 -0.78 -12.26
N ASP A 83 3.45 -2.07 -11.94
CA ASP A 83 2.26 -2.86 -11.62
C ASP A 83 2.36 -3.41 -10.18
N LEU A 84 1.36 -3.10 -9.36
CA LEU A 84 1.28 -3.53 -7.96
C LEU A 84 0.81 -4.98 -7.76
N ARG A 85 0.53 -5.72 -8.84
CA ARG A 85 0.40 -7.19 -8.79
C ARG A 85 1.75 -7.87 -8.62
N LEU A 86 2.85 -7.18 -8.91
CA LEU A 86 4.20 -7.69 -8.83
C LEU A 86 4.81 -7.33 -7.49
N GLU A 87 5.16 -8.33 -6.69
CA GLU A 87 5.83 -8.13 -5.40
C GLU A 87 7.14 -7.34 -5.55
N GLU A 88 7.91 -7.61 -6.60
CA GLU A 88 9.18 -6.92 -6.89
C GLU A 88 9.02 -5.40 -6.99
N THR A 89 7.89 -4.91 -7.50
CA THR A 89 7.58 -3.48 -7.51
C THR A 89 7.60 -2.91 -6.10
N MET A 90 6.92 -3.59 -5.17
CA MET A 90 6.80 -3.15 -3.78
C MET A 90 8.13 -3.29 -3.04
N VAL A 91 8.94 -4.31 -3.36
CA VAL A 91 10.31 -4.44 -2.81
C VAL A 91 11.14 -3.21 -3.18
N ARG A 92 11.17 -2.83 -4.46
CA ARG A 92 11.90 -1.63 -4.92
C ARG A 92 11.37 -0.35 -4.29
N GLN A 93 10.06 -0.27 -4.03
CA GLN A 93 9.45 0.87 -3.33
C GLN A 93 9.83 0.90 -1.85
N VAL A 94 9.91 -0.25 -1.16
CA VAL A 94 10.39 -0.36 0.22
C VAL A 94 11.86 0.09 0.31
N GLU A 95 12.72 -0.39 -0.60
CA GLU A 95 14.13 0.00 -0.67
C GLU A 95 14.29 1.51 -0.86
N MET A 96 13.55 2.07 -1.82
CA MET A 96 13.54 3.51 -2.08
C MET A 96 13.04 4.29 -0.86
N ALA A 97 11.94 3.87 -0.25
CA ALA A 97 11.36 4.53 0.91
C ALA A 97 12.35 4.59 2.08
N ARG A 98 13.03 3.48 2.37
CA ARG A 98 14.06 3.39 3.40
C ARG A 98 15.26 4.29 3.10
N ALA A 99 15.75 4.29 1.87
CA ALA A 99 16.85 5.16 1.44
C ALA A 99 16.54 6.66 1.61
N HIS A 100 15.26 7.03 1.63
CA HIS A 100 14.78 8.40 1.84
C HIS A 100 14.23 8.67 3.24
N GLY A 101 14.43 7.77 4.21
CA GLY A 101 14.05 7.98 5.61
C GLY A 101 12.55 7.82 5.92
N LEU A 102 11.77 7.26 5.00
CA LEU A 102 10.39 6.86 5.31
C LEU A 102 10.39 5.67 6.26
N THR A 103 9.45 5.68 7.20
CA THR A 103 9.34 4.69 8.27
C THR A 103 8.15 3.77 8.15
N ALA A 104 7.11 4.19 7.41
CA ALA A 104 5.93 3.36 7.14
C ALA A 104 5.19 3.77 5.86
N PHE A 105 4.34 2.88 5.36
CA PHE A 105 3.31 3.18 4.36
C PHE A 105 1.92 3.26 5.00
N ALA A 106 1.12 4.23 4.58
CA ALA A 106 -0.31 4.30 4.89
C ALA A 106 -1.10 3.79 3.68
N PHE A 107 -1.44 2.50 3.69
CA PHE A 107 -2.22 1.89 2.62
C PHE A 107 -3.65 2.40 2.65
N HIS A 108 -4.13 2.94 1.52
CA HIS A 108 -5.56 3.17 1.36
C HIS A 108 -6.30 1.83 1.40
N TYR A 109 -7.19 1.71 2.38
CA TYR A 109 -8.01 0.54 2.62
C TYR A 109 -9.45 0.84 2.18
N TYR A 110 -9.86 0.25 1.05
CA TYR A 110 -11.20 0.40 0.50
C TYR A 110 -12.08 -0.76 0.94
N ALA A 111 -12.95 -0.49 1.90
CA ALA A 111 -13.96 -1.43 2.38
C ALA A 111 -15.30 -0.71 2.55
N PHE A 112 -16.30 -1.21 1.81
CA PHE A 112 -17.65 -0.69 1.70
C PHE A 112 -18.60 -1.68 2.39
N GLY A 113 -18.47 -1.82 3.71
CA GLY A 113 -19.07 -2.93 4.47
C GLY A 113 -18.35 -4.25 4.19
N HIS A 114 -19.09 -5.27 3.76
CA HIS A 114 -18.53 -6.60 3.44
C HIS A 114 -17.68 -6.64 2.17
N ARG A 115 -17.80 -5.62 1.31
CA ARG A 115 -17.09 -5.58 0.03
C ARG A 115 -15.78 -4.82 0.17
N ARG A 116 -14.67 -5.48 -0.19
CA ARG A 116 -13.38 -4.82 -0.36
C ARG A 116 -13.13 -4.51 -1.83
N ALA A 117 -12.26 -3.55 -2.08
CA ALA A 117 -11.76 -3.25 -3.42
C ALA A 117 -10.29 -2.86 -3.36
N LEU A 118 -9.58 -3.03 -4.49
CA LEU A 118 -8.15 -2.70 -4.62
C LEU A 118 -7.26 -3.38 -3.55
N GLU A 119 -7.71 -4.49 -2.97
CA GLU A 119 -7.09 -5.15 -1.83
C GLU A 119 -5.78 -5.87 -2.19
N LYS A 120 -5.60 -6.22 -3.47
CA LYS A 120 -4.55 -7.15 -3.91
C LYS A 120 -3.13 -6.72 -3.53
N PRO A 121 -2.70 -5.45 -3.70
CA PRO A 121 -1.37 -5.02 -3.28
C PRO A 121 -1.17 -5.10 -1.77
N LEU A 122 -2.18 -4.74 -0.98
CA LEU A 122 -2.13 -4.83 0.47
C LEU A 122 -2.09 -6.29 0.95
N ASP A 123 -2.82 -7.19 0.29
CA ASP A 123 -2.81 -8.62 0.60
C ASP A 123 -1.47 -9.27 0.27
N LEU A 124 -0.86 -8.88 -0.86
CA LEU A 124 0.51 -9.28 -1.22
C LEU A 124 1.54 -8.75 -0.20
N PHE A 125 1.37 -7.48 0.21
CA PHE A 125 2.24 -6.86 1.20
C PHE A 125 2.19 -7.54 2.56
N LEU A 126 0.98 -7.91 3.00
CA LEU A 126 0.76 -8.68 4.21
C LEU A 126 1.39 -10.08 4.08
N ALA A 127 1.12 -10.78 2.97
CA ALA A 127 1.64 -12.14 2.75
C ALA A 127 3.18 -12.20 2.76
N ASN A 128 3.84 -11.16 2.21
CA ASN A 128 5.30 -11.01 2.21
C ASN A 128 6.02 -12.31 1.86
N ALA A 129 5.62 -12.96 0.75
CA ALA A 129 6.07 -14.31 0.42
C ALA A 129 7.59 -14.38 0.24
N SER A 130 8.22 -13.29 -0.25
CA SER A 130 9.67 -13.22 -0.39
C SER A 130 10.42 -12.86 0.91
N GLY A 131 9.71 -12.42 1.95
CA GLY A 131 10.32 -11.86 3.16
C GLY A 131 10.95 -10.47 2.98
N ARG A 132 10.94 -9.89 1.77
CA ARG A 132 11.61 -8.62 1.45
C ARG A 132 10.73 -7.38 1.62
N LEU A 133 9.43 -7.53 1.87
CA LEU A 133 8.51 -6.43 2.17
C LEU A 133 8.56 -6.06 3.66
N ASP A 134 9.77 -5.93 4.18
CA ASP A 134 10.01 -5.50 5.55
C ASP A 134 9.89 -3.97 5.61
N MET A 135 8.71 -3.46 5.94
CA MET A 135 8.46 -2.03 6.12
C MET A 135 7.19 -1.90 6.95
N ASN A 136 7.21 -0.97 7.92
CA ASN A 136 6.01 -0.79 8.74
C ASN A 136 4.86 -0.26 7.89
N PHE A 137 3.63 -0.53 8.33
CA PHE A 137 2.48 -0.02 7.63
C PHE A 137 1.29 0.26 8.55
N VAL A 138 0.37 1.07 8.05
CA VAL A 138 -0.94 1.34 8.66
C VAL A 138 -2.02 1.30 7.59
N LEU A 139 -3.26 1.13 8.02
CA LEU A 139 -4.42 1.32 7.16
C LEU A 139 -4.93 2.76 7.23
N SER A 140 -5.31 3.26 6.07
CA SER A 140 -6.11 4.46 5.91
C SER A 140 -7.45 4.10 5.30
N TRP A 141 -8.47 3.99 6.14
CA TRP A 141 -9.80 3.61 5.72
C TRP A 141 -10.47 4.74 4.91
N ALA A 142 -10.72 4.46 3.63
CA ALA A 142 -11.46 5.33 2.73
C ALA A 142 -12.97 5.15 2.96
N ASN A 143 -13.49 5.73 4.05
CA ASN A 143 -14.87 5.58 4.51
C ASN A 143 -15.88 6.50 3.79
N GLU A 144 -15.69 6.73 2.48
CA GLU A 144 -16.62 7.52 1.65
C GLU A 144 -17.05 6.74 0.41
N ASN A 145 -18.14 7.15 -0.22
CA ASN A 145 -18.59 6.56 -1.49
C ASN A 145 -17.48 6.61 -2.53
N TRP A 146 -17.27 5.51 -3.27
CA TRP A 146 -16.50 5.59 -4.51
C TRP A 146 -17.39 6.23 -5.57
N THR A 147 -16.98 7.40 -6.04
CA THR A 147 -17.74 8.21 -7.00
C THR A 147 -16.89 8.51 -8.22
N ARG A 148 -17.55 8.92 -9.31
CA ARG A 148 -16.87 9.42 -10.52
C ARG A 148 -16.32 10.86 -10.41
N ARG A 149 -16.22 11.44 -9.22
CA ARG A 149 -15.88 12.86 -9.00
C ARG A 149 -14.72 13.42 -9.84
N TRP A 150 -13.70 12.61 -10.14
CA TRP A 150 -12.54 13.05 -10.90
C TRP A 150 -12.76 13.18 -12.42
N ASP A 151 -13.85 12.63 -12.97
CA ASP A 151 -14.23 12.80 -14.38
C ASP A 151 -15.17 13.99 -14.64
N GLY A 152 -15.44 14.80 -13.61
CA GLY A 152 -16.34 15.95 -13.67
C GLY A 152 -17.83 15.62 -13.59
N ARG A 153 -18.21 14.35 -13.42
CA ARG A 153 -19.60 13.90 -13.24
C ARG A 153 -19.83 13.55 -11.77
N GLU A 154 -20.18 14.56 -10.97
CA GLU A 154 -20.34 14.45 -9.51
C GLU A 154 -21.42 13.46 -9.03
N THR A 155 -22.31 12.98 -9.91
CA THR A 155 -23.55 12.31 -9.50
C THR A 155 -23.56 10.77 -9.60
N ALA A 156 -22.53 10.14 -10.17
CA ALA A 156 -22.50 8.67 -10.28
C ALA A 156 -21.70 8.02 -9.14
N VAL A 157 -22.40 7.50 -8.14
CA VAL A 157 -21.83 6.57 -7.14
C VAL A 157 -21.54 5.24 -7.83
N LEU A 158 -20.26 4.83 -7.82
CA LEU A 158 -19.79 3.55 -8.37
C LEU A 158 -19.94 2.43 -7.34
N ILE A 159 -19.52 2.71 -6.11
CA ILE A 159 -19.68 1.82 -4.95
C ILE A 159 -20.13 2.67 -3.77
N ARG A 160 -21.28 2.33 -3.21
CA ARG A 160 -21.85 3.03 -2.06
C ARG A 160 -21.14 2.56 -0.78
N GLN A 161 -20.78 3.52 0.06
CA GLN A 161 -20.32 3.28 1.42
C GLN A 161 -21.52 3.02 2.33
N THR A 162 -21.39 2.01 3.17
CA THR A 162 -22.36 1.66 4.21
C THR A 162 -21.62 1.59 5.54
N ASN A 163 -22.12 2.33 6.54
CA ASN A 163 -21.54 2.45 7.88
C ASN A 163 -22.58 2.09 8.96
N ASP A 164 -23.57 1.25 8.64
CA ASP A 164 -24.42 0.66 9.69
C ASP A 164 -23.58 -0.28 10.57
N PRO A 165 -24.07 -0.65 11.77
CA PRO A 165 -23.28 -1.45 12.71
C PRO A 165 -22.77 -2.78 12.15
N GLU A 166 -23.53 -3.46 11.29
CA GLU A 166 -23.13 -4.73 10.68
C GLU A 166 -22.00 -4.50 9.65
N ALA A 167 -22.15 -3.47 8.81
CA ALA A 167 -21.13 -3.08 7.85
C ALA A 167 -19.83 -2.65 8.54
N LEU A 168 -19.91 -1.90 9.64
CA LEU A 168 -18.75 -1.50 10.43
C LEU A 168 -18.05 -2.72 11.05
N GLU A 169 -18.81 -3.65 11.63
CA GLU A 169 -18.26 -4.88 12.18
C GLU A 169 -17.49 -5.67 11.09
N ALA A 170 -18.06 -5.78 9.89
CA ALA A 170 -17.40 -6.43 8.77
C ALA A 170 -16.10 -5.74 8.35
N VAL A 171 -16.09 -4.40 8.32
CA VAL A 171 -14.91 -3.60 8.01
C VAL A 171 -13.80 -3.87 9.02
N PHE A 172 -14.09 -3.77 10.33
CA PHE A 172 -13.11 -3.97 11.39
C PHE A 172 -12.64 -5.44 11.49
N ALA A 173 -13.55 -6.40 11.32
CA ALA A 173 -13.19 -7.81 11.24
C ALA A 173 -12.21 -8.09 10.08
N GLY A 174 -12.44 -7.45 8.92
CA GLY A 174 -11.53 -7.49 7.77
C GLY A 174 -10.16 -6.86 8.04
N MET A 175 -10.09 -5.83 8.87
CA MET A 175 -8.83 -5.19 9.27
C MET A 175 -7.97 -6.08 10.18
N ARG A 176 -8.60 -6.94 10.98
CA ARG A 176 -7.96 -7.69 12.08
C ARG A 176 -6.65 -8.38 11.68
N ARG A 177 -6.61 -8.98 10.49
CA ARG A 177 -5.41 -9.69 10.00
C ARG A 177 -4.21 -8.77 9.76
N TYR A 178 -4.46 -7.52 9.35
CA TYR A 178 -3.39 -6.53 9.18
C TYR A 178 -2.98 -5.94 10.53
N LEU A 179 -3.96 -5.63 11.38
CA LEU A 179 -3.69 -5.08 12.72
C LEU A 179 -2.90 -6.05 13.62
N ALA A 180 -2.89 -7.34 13.30
CA ALA A 180 -2.15 -8.38 14.00
C ALA A 180 -0.72 -8.58 13.47
N ASP A 181 -0.37 -8.02 12.31
CA ASP A 181 0.98 -8.16 11.74
C ASP A 181 2.01 -7.43 12.62
N PRO A 182 3.19 -8.02 12.89
CA PRO A 182 4.23 -7.38 13.71
C PRO A 182 4.77 -6.08 13.09
N ARG A 183 4.69 -5.92 11.76
CA ARG A 183 5.07 -4.68 11.05
C ARG A 183 3.98 -3.60 11.14
N TYR A 184 2.82 -3.88 11.74
CA TYR A 184 1.76 -2.88 11.87
C TYR A 184 2.17 -1.80 12.87
N LEU A 185 2.17 -0.54 12.43
CA LEU A 185 2.65 0.56 13.27
C LEU A 185 1.73 0.79 14.48
N ARG A 186 2.35 0.92 15.65
CA ARG A 186 1.67 1.16 16.93
C ARG A 186 2.09 2.48 17.57
N VAL A 187 1.17 3.04 18.34
CA VAL A 187 1.38 4.18 19.25
C VAL A 187 0.94 3.71 20.63
N ASP A 188 1.84 3.76 21.62
CA ASP A 188 1.59 3.28 22.99
C ASP A 188 1.04 1.83 23.02
N GLY A 189 1.60 0.96 22.18
CA GLY A 189 1.17 -0.44 22.03
C GLY A 189 -0.12 -0.67 21.25
N ARG A 190 -0.84 0.40 20.88
CA ARG A 190 -2.13 0.34 20.17
C ARG A 190 -1.96 0.53 18.67
N PRO A 191 -2.71 -0.20 17.82
CA PRO A 191 -2.60 -0.07 16.37
C PRO A 191 -3.08 1.32 15.92
N LEU A 192 -2.31 1.97 15.06
CA LEU A 192 -2.72 3.24 14.44
C LEU A 192 -3.66 2.96 13.26
N LEU A 193 -4.86 3.54 13.29
CA LEU A 193 -5.81 3.53 12.16
C LEU A 193 -6.08 4.97 11.72
N ILE A 194 -5.98 5.22 10.42
CA ILE A 194 -6.36 6.52 9.85
C ILE A 194 -7.76 6.40 9.26
N VAL A 195 -8.63 7.36 9.57
CA VAL A 195 -9.99 7.47 9.02
C VAL A 195 -10.06 8.70 8.14
N TYR A 196 -10.42 8.54 6.87
CA TYR A 196 -10.37 9.63 5.88
C TYR A 196 -11.43 10.72 6.12
N ARG A 197 -12.66 10.33 6.45
CA ARG A 197 -13.78 11.21 6.81
C ARG A 197 -14.23 10.93 8.25
N PRO A 198 -13.53 11.45 9.27
CA PRO A 198 -13.83 11.15 10.68
C PRO A 198 -15.24 11.58 11.10
N ALA A 199 -15.82 12.60 10.43
CA ALA A 199 -17.18 13.06 10.69
C ALA A 199 -18.30 12.18 10.06
N GLN A 200 -17.94 11.10 9.35
CA GLN A 200 -18.89 10.23 8.64
C GLN A 200 -18.83 8.77 9.12
N VAL A 201 -18.23 8.54 10.28
CA VAL A 201 -18.21 7.22 10.93
C VAL A 201 -19.51 7.00 11.70
#